data_AF-A0AA41WFT7-F1
#
_entry.id   AF-A0AA41WFT7-F1
#
_cell.length_a   1.000
_cell.length_b   1.000
_cell.length_c   1.000
_cell.angle_alpha   90.00
_cell.angle_beta   90.00
_cell.angle_gamma   90.00
#
_symmetry.space_group_name_H-M   'P 1'
#
loop_
_entity.id
_entity.type
_entity.pdbx_description
1 polymer ?
#
loop_
_entity_poly.entity_id
_entity_poly.type
_entity_poly.pdbx_seq_one_letter_code
_entity_poly.pdbx_strand_id
1 'polypeptide(L)'
;MDARVVSARLEEPAPQPFDFVSTASEHGWAYLKPFEWDEAASELRRIHRLASGRVARLRMREGSMGSSSVSVVVEAVGGALTAEEEAEIRRVVRRMLRLDEDPSEFYQYCAQLDGWSLRLTPGGGRLLRCPSLFEDMVYTLCTTNVNWSGTKRMVERLVATLGEPFPGRDDWRAFPTPQAIAAAGPDRLRQEARLGYRSAYLWQLALDVVEGRLDLGALEDPGLSTEELYRALRRIKGVGDYAASTLLMLLGHYDFIGIDSEAKAFVSRKYFQGQPVGEAQVRAIYEPWGRWRYLALWFDVPPHDPTTKHDITLHTTPRGVPSASSGRQDCTTKGESDDTP
;
A
#
# COMPACT_ATOMS: atom_id res chain seq x y z
N MET A 1 -4.69 -35.50 19.57
CA MET A 1 -4.54 -36.01 18.19
C MET A 1 -4.07 -34.84 17.36
N ASP A 2 -2.79 -34.82 16.96
CA ASP A 2 -2.26 -33.75 16.11
C ASP A 2 -2.98 -33.81 14.78
N ALA A 3 -3.73 -32.76 14.48
CA ALA A 3 -4.49 -32.69 13.25
C ALA A 3 -3.51 -32.60 12.06
N ARG A 4 -3.55 -33.60 11.17
CA ARG A 4 -2.61 -33.69 10.06
C ARG A 4 -2.78 -32.50 9.11
N VAL A 5 -1.72 -31.71 8.94
CA VAL A 5 -1.65 -30.66 7.92
C VAL A 5 -1.53 -31.31 6.55
N VAL A 6 -2.37 -30.88 5.62
CA VAL A 6 -2.35 -31.25 4.20
C VAL A 6 -1.82 -30.06 3.41
N SER A 7 -1.00 -30.34 2.39
CA SER A 7 -0.50 -29.32 1.47
C SER A 7 -1.10 -29.51 0.08
N ALA A 8 -1.64 -28.43 -0.49
CA ALA A 8 -2.07 -28.35 -1.88
C ALA A 8 -1.20 -27.31 -2.62
N ARG A 9 -1.05 -27.47 -3.94
CA ARG A 9 -0.35 -26.52 -4.79
C ARG A 9 -1.27 -26.02 -5.89
N LEU A 10 -1.36 -24.71 -6.01
CA LEU A 10 -2.08 -24.01 -7.07
C LEU A 10 -1.06 -23.19 -7.88
N GLU A 11 -1.34 -22.98 -9.16
CA GLU A 11 -0.57 -22.11 -10.04
C GLU A 11 -1.49 -21.05 -10.61
N GLU A 12 -1.26 -19.78 -10.30
CA GLU A 12 -2.07 -18.65 -10.75
C GLU A 12 -1.37 -17.90 -11.89
N PRO A 13 -2.00 -17.74 -13.07
CA PRO A 13 -1.40 -17.00 -14.18
C PRO A 13 -1.11 -15.55 -13.80
N ALA A 14 0.07 -15.04 -14.17
CA ALA A 14 0.47 -13.65 -13.97
C ALA A 14 0.69 -12.95 -15.33
N PRO A 15 0.44 -11.63 -15.41
CA PRO A 15 0.65 -10.87 -16.64
C PRO A 15 2.16 -10.74 -16.96
N GLN A 16 2.49 -10.35 -18.20
CA GLN A 16 3.88 -10.02 -18.56
C GLN A 16 3.98 -8.58 -19.05
N PRO A 17 4.97 -7.79 -18.56
CA PRO A 17 5.91 -8.14 -17.49
C PRO A 17 5.25 -8.11 -16.10
N PHE A 18 5.72 -8.98 -15.20
CA PHE A 18 5.35 -9.01 -13.78
C PHE A 18 6.58 -9.33 -12.94
N ASP A 19 6.83 -8.50 -11.93
CA ASP A 19 7.89 -8.69 -10.95
C ASP A 19 7.26 -9.08 -9.60
N PHE A 20 7.35 -10.37 -9.26
CA PHE A 20 6.79 -10.90 -8.02
C PHE A 20 7.44 -10.27 -6.80
N VAL A 21 8.77 -10.15 -6.78
CA VAL A 21 9.51 -9.68 -5.60
C VAL A 21 9.20 -8.20 -5.36
N SER A 22 9.24 -7.37 -6.40
CA SER A 22 8.90 -5.95 -6.30
C SER A 22 7.46 -5.78 -5.77
N THR A 23 6.51 -6.50 -6.36
CA THR A 23 5.09 -6.43 -5.96
C THR A 23 4.87 -6.88 -4.51
N ALA A 24 5.49 -8.00 -4.13
CA ALA A 24 5.23 -8.65 -2.85
C ALA A 24 5.97 -8.03 -1.67
N SER A 25 7.06 -7.26 -1.89
CA SER A 25 7.94 -6.81 -0.80
C SER A 25 8.13 -5.30 -0.70
N GLU A 26 8.01 -4.53 -1.79
CA GLU A 26 8.29 -3.09 -1.72
C GLU A 26 7.21 -2.33 -0.95
N HIS A 27 5.96 -2.82 -0.95
CA HIS A 27 4.89 -2.21 -0.18
C HIS A 27 4.90 -2.68 1.28
N GLY A 28 4.73 -1.74 2.22
CA GLY A 28 4.87 -2.00 3.66
C GLY A 28 3.94 -3.09 4.20
N TRP A 29 2.81 -3.37 3.55
CA TRP A 29 1.87 -4.41 4.00
C TRP A 29 2.46 -5.82 4.09
N ALA A 30 3.50 -6.14 3.32
CA ALA A 30 4.20 -7.42 3.40
C ALA A 30 4.76 -7.71 4.80
N TYR A 31 4.95 -6.65 5.60
CA TYR A 31 5.52 -6.69 6.94
C TYR A 31 4.49 -6.41 8.05
N LEU A 32 3.19 -6.48 7.74
CA LEU A 32 2.10 -6.40 8.70
C LEU A 32 1.41 -7.75 8.83
N LYS A 33 1.29 -8.24 10.07
CA LYS A 33 0.59 -9.50 10.36
C LYS A 33 -0.85 -9.45 9.83
N PRO A 34 -1.33 -10.51 9.17
CA PRO A 34 -0.73 -11.85 9.12
C PRO A 34 0.17 -12.11 7.91
N PHE A 35 0.55 -11.09 7.14
CA PHE A 35 1.61 -11.26 6.14
C PHE A 35 2.97 -11.44 6.80
N GLU A 36 3.84 -12.19 6.10
CA GLU A 36 5.27 -12.27 6.38
C GLU A 36 6.02 -12.38 5.05
N TRP A 37 7.04 -11.55 4.86
CA TRP A 37 7.99 -11.67 3.75
C TRP A 37 9.23 -12.44 4.19
N ASP A 38 9.56 -13.52 3.46
CA ASP A 38 10.82 -14.26 3.63
C ASP A 38 11.79 -13.84 2.51
N GLU A 39 12.74 -12.97 2.85
CA GLU A 39 13.73 -12.43 1.90
C GLU A 39 14.60 -13.51 1.28
N ALA A 40 15.11 -14.43 2.09
CA ALA A 40 16.02 -15.49 1.63
C ALA A 40 15.33 -16.44 0.65
N ALA A 41 14.04 -16.67 0.84
CA ALA A 41 13.26 -17.56 0.01
C ALA A 41 12.45 -16.84 -1.09
N SER A 42 12.47 -15.50 -1.12
CA SER A 42 11.63 -14.65 -1.97
C SER A 42 10.18 -15.12 -1.95
N GLU A 43 9.62 -15.25 -0.75
CA GLU A 43 8.31 -15.87 -0.52
C GLU A 43 7.43 -14.97 0.34
N LEU A 44 6.23 -14.66 -0.17
CA LEU A 44 5.19 -14.02 0.62
C LEU A 44 4.35 -15.08 1.31
N ARG A 45 4.24 -14.98 2.63
CA ARG A 45 3.46 -15.90 3.45
C ARG A 45 2.30 -15.16 4.10
N ARG A 46 1.22 -15.87 4.35
CA ARG A 46 0.08 -15.33 5.09
C ARG A 46 -0.75 -16.41 5.76
N ILE A 47 -1.23 -16.14 6.98
CA ILE A 47 -2.34 -16.90 7.55
C ILE A 47 -3.66 -16.27 7.07
N HIS A 48 -4.48 -17.08 6.41
CA HIS A 48 -5.72 -16.64 5.77
C HIS A 48 -6.90 -17.48 6.27
N ARG A 49 -8.00 -16.82 6.58
CA ARG A 49 -9.27 -17.46 6.92
C ARG A 49 -10.17 -17.42 5.68
N LEU A 50 -10.52 -18.59 5.19
CA LEU A 50 -11.42 -18.80 4.06
C LEU A 50 -12.86 -18.49 4.47
N ALA A 51 -13.73 -18.24 3.49
CA ALA A 51 -15.16 -18.06 3.70
C ALA A 51 -15.81 -19.28 4.36
N SER A 52 -15.26 -20.48 4.14
CA SER A 52 -15.66 -21.73 4.81
C SER A 52 -15.41 -21.73 6.33
N GLY A 53 -14.68 -20.73 6.86
CA GLY A 53 -14.21 -20.69 8.24
C GLY A 53 -12.91 -21.44 8.46
N ARG A 54 -12.40 -22.13 7.44
CA ARG A 54 -11.12 -22.84 7.51
C ARG A 54 -9.97 -21.83 7.50
N VAL A 55 -9.03 -22.00 8.45
CA VAL A 55 -7.79 -21.21 8.49
C VAL A 55 -6.66 -22.00 7.83
N ALA A 56 -6.03 -21.39 6.83
CA ALA A 56 -4.95 -21.96 6.03
C ALA A 56 -3.74 -21.03 6.01
N ARG A 57 -2.55 -21.58 5.78
CA ARG A 57 -1.34 -20.81 5.49
C ARG A 57 -1.08 -20.83 4.00
N LEU A 58 -0.99 -19.64 3.42
CA LEU A 58 -0.67 -19.42 2.02
C LEU A 58 0.81 -19.06 1.91
N ARG A 59 1.53 -19.69 0.97
CA ARG A 59 2.93 -19.41 0.64
C ARG A 59 3.02 -19.18 -0.86
N MET A 60 3.40 -17.98 -1.26
CA MET A 60 3.39 -17.51 -2.64
C MET A 60 4.81 -17.22 -3.09
N ARG A 61 5.17 -17.66 -4.29
CA ARG A 61 6.43 -17.36 -4.97
C ARG A 61 6.20 -17.16 -6.46
N GLU A 62 7.20 -16.59 -7.13
CA GLU A 62 7.28 -16.67 -8.59
C GLU A 62 7.24 -18.15 -9.04
N GLY A 63 6.39 -18.42 -10.04
CA GLY A 63 6.20 -19.74 -10.63
C GLY A 63 7.35 -20.14 -11.54
N SER A 64 7.61 -21.45 -11.62
CA SER A 64 8.77 -22.01 -12.34
C SER A 64 8.49 -22.39 -13.81
N MET A 65 7.30 -22.07 -14.35
CA MET A 65 6.78 -22.70 -15.57
C MET A 65 6.76 -21.75 -16.79
N GLY A 66 7.92 -21.31 -17.31
CA GLY A 66 8.11 -20.76 -18.68
C GLY A 66 7.18 -19.63 -19.18
N SER A 67 6.26 -19.19 -18.33
CA SER A 67 5.15 -18.27 -18.51
C SER A 67 4.92 -17.68 -17.12
N SER A 68 4.90 -16.34 -17.03
CA SER A 68 4.74 -15.63 -15.77
C SER A 68 3.53 -16.16 -14.99
N SER A 69 3.80 -16.73 -13.81
CA SER A 69 2.81 -17.35 -12.93
C SER A 69 3.25 -17.18 -11.49
N VAL A 70 2.31 -17.38 -10.57
CA VAL A 70 2.54 -17.38 -9.13
C VAL A 70 2.19 -18.77 -8.59
N SER A 71 3.19 -19.45 -8.04
CA SER A 71 3.00 -20.72 -7.35
C SER A 71 2.50 -20.45 -5.94
N VAL A 72 1.39 -21.09 -5.57
CA VAL A 72 0.76 -20.95 -4.25
C VAL A 72 0.73 -22.32 -3.59
N VAL A 73 1.47 -22.46 -2.48
CA VAL A 73 1.37 -23.62 -1.60
C VAL A 73 0.41 -23.29 -0.46
N VAL A 74 -0.59 -24.14 -0.28
CA VAL A 74 -1.64 -23.99 0.73
C VAL A 74 -1.49 -25.10 1.76
N GLU A 75 -1.20 -24.72 3.01
CA GLU A 75 -1.09 -25.64 4.14
C GLU A 75 -2.36 -25.48 4.99
N ALA A 76 -3.14 -26.56 5.16
CA ALA A 76 -4.39 -26.51 5.91
C ALA A 76 -4.71 -27.84 6.62
N VAL A 77 -5.42 -27.76 7.73
CA VAL A 77 -5.95 -28.94 8.45
C VAL A 77 -7.36 -29.27 7.95
N GLY A 78 -7.75 -30.54 7.95
CA GLY A 78 -9.12 -30.96 7.62
C GLY A 78 -9.34 -31.57 6.23
N GLY A 79 -8.28 -32.05 5.57
CA GLY A 79 -8.37 -32.76 4.29
C GLY A 79 -7.97 -31.91 3.07
N ALA A 80 -8.35 -32.34 1.87
CA ALA A 80 -8.11 -31.59 0.63
C ALA A 80 -8.88 -30.26 0.62
N LEU A 81 -8.49 -29.32 -0.25
CA LEU A 81 -9.27 -28.11 -0.50
C LEU A 81 -10.52 -28.47 -1.32
N THR A 82 -11.62 -27.76 -1.07
CA THR A 82 -12.79 -27.79 -1.96
C THR A 82 -12.55 -26.91 -3.20
N ALA A 83 -13.35 -27.10 -4.25
CA ALA A 83 -13.24 -26.26 -5.45
C ALA A 83 -13.53 -24.78 -5.15
N GLU A 84 -14.45 -24.51 -4.23
CA GLU A 84 -14.80 -23.18 -3.77
C GLU A 84 -13.65 -22.53 -3.00
N GLU A 85 -12.97 -23.28 -2.13
CA GLU A 85 -11.78 -22.80 -1.41
C GLU A 85 -10.62 -22.52 -2.38
N GLU A 86 -10.38 -23.38 -3.36
CA GLU A 86 -9.37 -23.13 -4.40
C GLU A 86 -9.68 -21.88 -5.22
N ALA A 87 -10.95 -21.70 -5.64
CA ALA A 87 -11.38 -20.52 -6.38
C ALA A 87 -11.24 -19.24 -5.53
N GLU A 88 -11.58 -19.30 -4.24
CA GLU A 88 -11.37 -18.19 -3.31
C GLU A 88 -9.88 -17.83 -3.20
N ILE A 89 -9.01 -18.82 -3.00
CA ILE A 89 -7.56 -18.62 -2.89
C ILE A 89 -7.00 -17.95 -4.14
N ARG A 90 -7.40 -18.41 -5.33
CA ARG A 90 -6.99 -17.79 -6.60
C ARG A 90 -7.43 -16.34 -6.69
N ARG A 91 -8.69 -16.04 -6.38
CA ARG A 91 -9.23 -14.68 -6.38
C ARG A 91 -8.46 -13.77 -5.41
N VAL A 92 -8.17 -14.22 -4.18
CA VAL A 92 -7.42 -13.39 -3.23
C VAL A 92 -5.96 -13.22 -3.65
N VAL A 93 -5.32 -14.22 -4.24
CA VAL A 93 -3.94 -14.10 -4.76
C VAL A 93 -3.89 -13.09 -5.91
N ARG A 94 -4.81 -13.18 -6.87
CA ARG A 94 -4.93 -12.19 -7.96
C ARG A 94 -5.10 -10.78 -7.43
N ARG A 95 -5.98 -10.59 -6.42
CA ARG A 95 -6.17 -9.29 -5.76
C ARG A 95 -4.90 -8.81 -5.08
N MET A 96 -4.31 -9.62 -4.20
CA MET A 96 -3.16 -9.24 -3.38
C MET A 96 -2.00 -8.78 -4.27
N LEU A 97 -1.73 -9.51 -5.35
CA LEU A 97 -0.62 -9.22 -6.25
C LEU A 97 -1.01 -8.34 -7.45
N ARG A 98 -2.27 -7.86 -7.50
CA ARG A 98 -2.82 -7.00 -8.55
C ARG A 98 -2.56 -7.55 -9.96
N LEU A 99 -2.77 -8.85 -10.13
CA LEU A 99 -2.49 -9.56 -11.38
C LEU A 99 -3.46 -9.17 -12.52
N ASP A 100 -4.52 -8.45 -12.20
CA ASP A 100 -5.53 -7.89 -13.10
C ASP A 100 -5.18 -6.48 -13.61
N GLU A 101 -4.18 -5.83 -13.02
CA GLU A 101 -3.79 -4.48 -13.41
C GLU A 101 -2.76 -4.46 -14.55
N ASP A 102 -2.95 -3.56 -15.50
CA ASP A 102 -2.03 -3.28 -16.59
C ASP A 102 -1.35 -1.91 -16.40
N PRO A 103 -0.06 -1.86 -16.01
CA PRO A 103 0.67 -0.62 -15.85
C PRO A 103 1.21 -0.06 -17.18
N SER A 104 0.96 -0.71 -18.33
CA SER A 104 1.59 -0.35 -19.61
C SER A 104 1.44 1.12 -19.98
N GLU A 105 0.29 1.71 -19.69
CA GLU A 105 0.03 3.13 -19.94
C GLU A 105 0.92 4.05 -19.10
N PHE A 106 1.21 3.69 -17.84
CA PHE A 106 2.16 4.43 -17.00
C PHE A 106 3.58 4.35 -17.57
N TYR A 107 4.03 3.17 -18.02
CA TYR A 107 5.36 3.03 -18.62
C TYR A 107 5.50 3.79 -19.94
N GLN A 108 4.46 3.79 -20.78
CA GLN A 108 4.41 4.61 -22.00
C GLN A 108 4.48 6.10 -21.68
N TYR A 109 3.78 6.53 -20.61
CA TYR A 109 3.83 7.90 -20.13
C TYR A 109 5.24 8.29 -19.65
N CYS A 110 5.89 7.44 -18.86
CA CYS A 110 7.28 7.63 -18.42
C CYS A 110 8.25 7.78 -19.59
N ALA A 111 8.08 7.02 -20.67
CA ALA A 111 8.95 7.07 -21.84
C ALA A 111 8.88 8.40 -22.61
N GLN A 112 7.85 9.22 -22.38
CA GLN A 112 7.65 10.52 -23.01
C GLN A 112 8.12 11.69 -22.13
N LEU A 113 8.44 11.43 -20.86
CA LEU A 113 8.85 12.46 -19.90
C LEU A 113 10.37 12.53 -19.78
N ASP A 114 10.94 13.64 -20.22
CA ASP A 114 12.37 13.94 -20.06
C ASP A 114 12.67 14.55 -18.68
N GLY A 115 13.90 14.35 -18.20
CA GLY A 115 14.42 15.05 -17.02
C GLY A 115 14.08 14.43 -15.65
N TRP A 116 13.43 13.27 -15.63
CA TRP A 116 13.14 12.51 -14.41
C TRP A 116 14.05 11.28 -14.26
N SER A 117 14.45 10.99 -13.02
CA SER A 117 15.21 9.77 -12.69
C SER A 117 14.36 8.91 -11.77
N LEU A 118 13.50 8.10 -12.40
CA LEU A 118 12.65 7.10 -11.76
C LEU A 118 13.30 5.71 -11.81
N ARG A 119 13.12 4.91 -10.75
CA ARG A 119 13.65 3.54 -10.64
C ARG A 119 12.77 2.50 -11.36
N LEU A 120 12.41 2.74 -12.61
CA LEU A 120 11.51 1.82 -13.33
C LEU A 120 12.12 0.41 -13.44
N THR A 121 11.37 -0.60 -13.02
CA THR A 121 11.71 -2.02 -13.19
C THR A 121 10.66 -2.67 -14.09
N PRO A 122 11.02 -3.54 -15.05
CA PRO A 122 10.03 -4.24 -15.87
C PRO A 122 9.05 -5.03 -14.99
N GLY A 123 7.75 -4.75 -15.12
CA GLY A 123 6.70 -5.45 -14.36
C GLY A 123 6.51 -4.99 -12.91
N GLY A 124 7.27 -3.98 -12.46
CA GLY A 124 7.09 -3.33 -11.18
C GLY A 124 5.89 -2.36 -11.13
N GLY A 125 5.69 -1.73 -9.98
CA GLY A 125 4.66 -0.70 -9.77
C GLY A 125 3.30 -1.22 -9.31
N ARG A 126 3.09 -2.54 -9.32
CA ARG A 126 1.97 -3.18 -8.63
C ARG A 126 2.24 -3.18 -7.13
N LEU A 127 1.38 -2.53 -6.37
CA LEU A 127 1.50 -2.46 -4.92
C LEU A 127 0.79 -3.66 -4.30
N LEU A 128 1.41 -4.38 -3.36
CA LEU A 128 0.70 -5.44 -2.62
C LEU A 128 -0.65 -4.92 -2.09
N ARG A 129 -1.70 -5.73 -2.12
CA ARG A 129 -3.00 -5.56 -1.45
C ARG A 129 -3.23 -6.59 -0.36
N CYS A 130 -4.10 -6.27 0.58
CA CYS A 130 -4.67 -7.28 1.45
C CYS A 130 -5.73 -8.10 0.69
N PRO A 131 -6.10 -9.30 1.18
CA PRO A 131 -7.17 -10.11 0.57
C PRO A 131 -8.54 -9.44 0.47
N SER A 132 -8.76 -8.32 1.19
CA SER A 132 -10.02 -7.57 1.19
C SER A 132 -9.78 -6.07 1.43
N LEU A 133 -10.68 -5.23 0.88
CA LEU A 133 -10.65 -3.78 1.12
C LEU A 133 -10.81 -3.43 2.60
N PHE A 134 -11.60 -4.21 3.35
CA PHE A 134 -11.76 -4.01 4.79
C PHE A 134 -10.41 -3.99 5.51
N GLU A 135 -9.56 -4.97 5.20
CA GLU A 135 -8.24 -5.07 5.81
C GLU A 135 -7.31 -3.95 5.35
N ASP A 136 -7.34 -3.58 4.06
CA ASP A 136 -6.61 -2.42 3.52
C ASP A 136 -6.98 -1.13 4.29
N MET A 137 -8.26 -0.95 4.60
CA MET A 137 -8.77 0.17 5.39
C MET A 137 -8.31 0.13 6.85
N VAL A 138 -8.36 -1.03 7.49
CA VAL A 138 -7.87 -1.17 8.88
C VAL A 138 -6.38 -0.90 8.96
N TYR A 139 -5.57 -1.43 8.03
CA TYR A 139 -4.15 -1.15 7.95
C TYR A 139 -3.89 0.35 7.73
N THR A 140 -4.59 0.98 6.80
CA THR A 140 -4.46 2.41 6.52
C THR A 140 -4.82 3.27 7.74
N LEU A 141 -5.90 2.95 8.46
CA LEU A 141 -6.24 3.67 9.69
C LEU A 141 -5.14 3.50 10.75
N CYS A 142 -4.52 2.31 10.82
CA CYS A 142 -3.38 2.05 11.70
C CYS A 142 -2.11 2.84 11.34
N THR A 143 -1.94 3.35 10.11
CA THR A 143 -0.75 4.14 9.72
C THR A 143 -0.88 5.63 10.01
N THR A 144 -2.10 6.14 10.24
CA THR A 144 -2.32 7.57 10.50
C THR A 144 -1.54 8.05 11.73
N ASN A 145 -0.87 9.20 11.71
CA ASN A 145 -0.21 9.83 12.88
C ASN A 145 0.59 8.86 13.79
N VAL A 146 1.41 8.00 13.19
CA VAL A 146 2.25 7.04 13.91
C VAL A 146 3.47 6.70 13.07
N ASN A 147 4.56 6.29 13.70
CA ASN A 147 5.68 5.70 12.97
C ASN A 147 5.41 4.23 12.61
N TRP A 148 6.20 3.70 11.68
CA TRP A 148 6.02 2.33 11.17
C TRP A 148 6.08 1.25 12.26
N SER A 149 6.96 1.40 13.26
CA SER A 149 7.04 0.46 14.39
C SER A 149 5.80 0.46 15.27
N GLY A 150 5.11 1.60 15.39
CA GLY A 150 3.82 1.71 16.06
C GLY A 150 2.72 1.00 15.27
N THR A 151 2.67 1.18 13.95
CA THR A 151 1.75 0.45 13.06
C THR A 151 1.90 -1.05 13.21
N LYS A 152 3.14 -1.56 13.07
CA LYS A 152 3.45 -3.00 13.22
C LYS A 152 2.93 -3.57 14.53
N ARG A 153 3.21 -2.90 15.66
CA ARG A 153 2.76 -3.35 16.99
C ARG A 153 1.24 -3.33 17.15
N MET A 154 0.55 -2.33 16.61
CA MET A 154 -0.91 -2.25 16.67
C MET A 154 -1.56 -3.40 15.89
N VAL A 155 -1.10 -3.63 14.66
CA VAL A 155 -1.63 -4.69 13.79
C VAL A 155 -1.32 -6.07 14.36
N GLU A 156 -0.09 -6.30 14.83
CA GLU A 156 0.31 -7.56 15.48
C GLU A 156 -0.58 -7.86 16.69
N ARG A 157 -0.84 -6.89 17.57
CA ARG A 157 -1.73 -7.08 18.71
C ARG A 157 -3.17 -7.30 18.29
N LEU A 158 -3.66 -6.59 17.27
CA LEU A 158 -5.01 -6.77 16.74
C LEU A 158 -5.21 -8.22 16.26
N VAL A 159 -4.28 -8.75 15.46
CA VAL A 159 -4.28 -10.13 14.97
C VAL A 159 -4.12 -11.13 16.11
N ALA A 160 -3.21 -10.89 17.06
CA ALA A 160 -3.02 -11.78 18.21
C ALA A 160 -4.28 -11.86 19.10
N THR A 161 -5.00 -10.76 19.23
CA THR A 161 -6.15 -10.62 20.14
C THR A 161 -7.44 -11.18 19.54
N LEU A 162 -7.69 -10.92 18.26
CA LEU A 162 -8.99 -11.18 17.61
C LEU A 162 -8.91 -12.13 16.42
N GLY A 163 -7.70 -12.47 15.96
CA GLY A 163 -7.50 -13.34 14.82
C GLY A 163 -7.78 -14.80 15.15
N GLU A 164 -8.44 -15.51 14.24
CA GLU A 164 -8.68 -16.94 14.39
C GLU A 164 -7.38 -17.73 14.20
N PRO A 165 -7.03 -18.65 15.12
CA PRO A 165 -5.79 -19.39 15.06
C PRO A 165 -5.83 -20.47 13.98
N PHE A 166 -4.68 -20.71 13.37
CA PHE A 166 -4.43 -21.89 12.57
C PHE A 166 -4.53 -23.13 13.48
N PRO A 167 -5.26 -24.19 13.08
CA PRO A 167 -5.43 -25.36 13.93
C PRO A 167 -4.09 -25.97 14.39
N GLY A 168 -3.89 -26.07 15.70
CA GLY A 168 -2.67 -26.60 16.32
C GLY A 168 -1.50 -25.61 16.46
N ARG A 169 -1.67 -24.34 16.05
CA ARG A 169 -0.64 -23.28 16.12
C ARG A 169 -1.26 -21.93 16.50
N ASP A 170 -1.34 -21.66 17.80
CA ASP A 170 -1.97 -20.42 18.33
C ASP A 170 -1.21 -19.13 17.97
N ASP A 171 0.07 -19.23 17.61
CA ASP A 171 0.92 -18.14 17.15
C ASP A 171 0.62 -17.72 15.71
N TRP A 172 -0.04 -18.59 14.93
CA TRP A 172 -0.43 -18.34 13.56
C TRP A 172 -1.90 -17.96 13.52
N ARG A 173 -2.19 -16.67 13.37
CA ARG A 173 -3.57 -16.17 13.38
C ARG A 173 -3.90 -15.44 12.09
N ALA A 174 -5.09 -15.69 11.57
CA ALA A 174 -5.64 -14.94 10.44
C ALA A 174 -5.99 -13.51 10.87
N PHE A 175 -6.15 -12.62 9.89
CA PHE A 175 -6.65 -11.28 10.17
C PHE A 175 -8.08 -11.34 10.74
N PRO A 176 -8.44 -10.53 11.75
CA PRO A 176 -9.79 -10.57 12.33
C PRO A 176 -10.87 -10.19 11.33
N THR A 177 -12.01 -10.88 11.39
CA THR A 177 -13.18 -10.54 10.58
C THR A 177 -13.81 -9.21 11.04
N PRO A 178 -14.59 -8.52 10.19
CA PRO A 178 -15.39 -7.37 10.62
C PRO A 178 -16.26 -7.70 11.84
N GLN A 179 -16.87 -8.90 11.87
CA GLN A 179 -17.70 -9.37 12.97
C GLN A 179 -16.90 -9.47 14.27
N ALA A 180 -15.67 -10.00 14.23
CA ALA A 180 -14.82 -10.12 15.41
C ALA A 180 -14.41 -8.73 15.97
N ILE A 181 -14.11 -7.77 15.09
CA ILE A 181 -13.77 -6.39 15.49
C ILE A 181 -15.00 -5.66 16.05
N ALA A 182 -16.16 -5.79 15.41
CA ALA A 182 -17.41 -5.18 15.86
C ALA A 182 -17.84 -5.73 17.24
N ALA A 183 -17.77 -7.05 17.42
CA ALA A 183 -18.11 -7.72 18.68
C ALA A 183 -17.15 -7.41 19.83
N ALA A 184 -15.86 -7.16 19.54
CA ALA A 184 -14.89 -6.79 20.56
C ALA A 184 -15.21 -5.45 21.24
N GLY A 185 -15.83 -4.52 20.51
CA GLY A 185 -16.11 -3.17 21.01
C GLY A 185 -14.86 -2.27 21.08
N PRO A 186 -15.05 -0.95 21.18
CA PRO A 186 -13.96 0.01 21.14
C PRO A 186 -13.04 -0.08 22.38
N ASP A 187 -13.58 -0.43 23.55
CA ASP A 187 -12.80 -0.52 24.79
C ASP A 187 -11.78 -1.65 24.75
N ARG A 188 -12.19 -2.83 24.29
CA ARG A 188 -11.29 -3.98 24.14
C ARG A 188 -10.21 -3.70 23.11
N LEU A 189 -10.57 -3.11 21.97
CA LEU A 189 -9.62 -2.66 20.94
C LEU A 189 -8.61 -1.64 21.49
N ARG A 190 -9.04 -0.73 22.36
CA ARG A 190 -8.16 0.23 23.02
C ARG A 190 -7.24 -0.44 24.04
N GLN A 191 -7.74 -1.37 24.85
CA GLN A 191 -7.03 -1.96 25.97
C GLN A 191 -6.08 -3.09 25.56
N GLU A 192 -6.55 -4.02 24.71
CA GLU A 192 -5.80 -5.22 24.31
C GLU A 192 -4.98 -4.97 23.04
N ALA A 193 -5.60 -4.43 21.98
CA ALA A 193 -4.90 -4.12 20.73
C ALA A 193 -4.11 -2.79 20.77
N ARG A 194 -4.29 -1.98 21.83
CA ARG A 194 -3.57 -0.71 22.07
C ARG A 194 -3.70 0.29 20.92
N LEU A 195 -4.88 0.34 20.29
CA LEU A 195 -5.16 1.18 19.12
C LEU A 195 -5.32 2.69 19.44
N GLY A 196 -5.39 3.06 20.72
CA GLY A 196 -5.55 4.46 21.13
C GLY A 196 -6.86 5.05 20.62
N TYR A 197 -6.81 6.23 20.00
CA TYR A 197 -8.00 6.87 19.42
C TYR A 197 -8.59 6.08 18.23
N ARG A 198 -7.77 5.27 17.53
CA ARG A 198 -8.21 4.49 16.35
C ARG A 198 -9.16 3.36 16.71
N SER A 199 -9.19 2.94 17.98
CA SER A 199 -10.14 1.95 18.49
C SER A 199 -11.59 2.27 18.10
N ALA A 200 -12.01 3.53 18.27
CA ALA A 200 -13.35 3.98 17.90
C ALA A 200 -13.58 3.99 16.37
N TYR A 201 -12.54 4.24 15.57
CA TYR A 201 -12.63 4.26 14.11
C TYR A 201 -12.72 2.85 13.54
N LEU A 202 -11.84 1.94 13.97
CA LEU A 202 -11.86 0.54 13.55
C LEU A 202 -13.15 -0.15 13.97
N TRP A 203 -13.63 0.10 15.19
CA TRP A 203 -14.91 -0.43 15.65
C TRP A 203 -16.08 0.07 14.79
N GLN A 204 -16.16 1.38 14.54
CA GLN A 204 -17.23 1.94 13.71
C GLN A 204 -17.18 1.41 12.27
N LEU A 205 -15.97 1.34 11.68
CA LEU A 205 -15.78 0.76 10.36
C LEU A 205 -16.28 -0.68 10.29
N ALA A 206 -15.90 -1.50 11.27
CA ALA A 206 -16.34 -2.89 11.35
C ALA A 206 -17.87 -3.00 11.51
N LEU A 207 -18.45 -2.15 12.37
CA LEU A 207 -19.88 -2.12 12.60
C LEU A 207 -20.66 -1.69 11.34
N ASP A 208 -20.19 -0.66 10.63
CA ASP A 208 -20.82 -0.18 9.39
C ASP A 208 -20.81 -1.24 8.30
N VAL A 209 -19.74 -2.04 8.20
CA VAL A 209 -19.66 -3.19 7.28
C VAL A 209 -20.61 -4.31 7.70
N VAL A 210 -20.61 -4.69 8.98
CA VAL A 210 -21.47 -5.78 9.50
C VAL A 210 -22.95 -5.45 9.37
N GLU A 211 -23.33 -4.19 9.57
CA GLU A 211 -24.72 -3.72 9.49
C GLU A 211 -25.12 -3.27 8.07
N GLY A 212 -24.24 -3.43 7.08
CA GLY A 212 -24.52 -3.11 5.67
C GLY A 212 -24.66 -1.61 5.37
N ARG A 213 -24.24 -0.73 6.29
CA ARG A 213 -24.18 0.73 6.05
C ARG A 213 -23.02 1.13 5.15
N LEU A 214 -21.96 0.33 5.12
CA LEU A 214 -20.83 0.49 4.22
C LEU A 214 -20.73 -0.74 3.31
N ASP A 215 -21.11 -0.56 2.06
CA ASP A 215 -20.88 -1.55 1.02
C ASP A 215 -19.47 -1.40 0.47
N LEU A 216 -18.59 -2.34 0.81
CA LEU A 216 -17.22 -2.37 0.32
C LEU A 216 -17.16 -2.69 -1.17
N GLY A 217 -18.08 -3.51 -1.69
CA GLY A 217 -18.12 -3.86 -3.11
C GLY A 217 -18.44 -2.63 -3.97
N ALA A 218 -19.33 -1.76 -3.49
CA ALA A 218 -19.61 -0.48 -4.14
C ALA A 218 -18.39 0.45 -4.21
N LEU A 219 -17.45 0.37 -3.26
CA LEU A 219 -16.19 1.14 -3.32
C LEU A 219 -15.15 0.56 -4.29
N GLU A 220 -15.35 -0.69 -4.72
CA GLU A 220 -14.47 -1.37 -5.70
C GLU A 220 -15.09 -1.42 -7.10
N ASP A 221 -16.18 -0.69 -7.32
CA ASP A 221 -16.82 -0.59 -8.63
C ASP A 221 -15.89 0.13 -9.62
N PRO A 222 -15.45 -0.53 -10.71
CA PRO A 222 -14.59 0.09 -11.72
C PRO A 222 -15.25 1.25 -12.47
N GLY A 223 -16.58 1.43 -12.34
CA GLY A 223 -17.32 2.55 -12.91
C GLY A 223 -17.21 3.86 -12.12
N LEU A 224 -16.69 3.84 -10.89
CA LEU A 224 -16.55 5.06 -10.09
C LEU A 224 -15.41 5.95 -10.59
N SER A 225 -15.67 7.25 -10.71
CA SER A 225 -14.58 8.21 -10.91
C SER A 225 -13.74 8.36 -9.63
N THR A 226 -12.47 8.76 -9.77
CA THR A 226 -11.61 8.98 -8.58
C THR A 226 -12.25 9.97 -7.60
N GLU A 227 -12.86 11.05 -8.09
CA GLU A 227 -13.48 12.09 -7.25
C GLU A 227 -14.68 11.57 -6.46
N GLU A 228 -15.53 10.74 -7.07
CA GLU A 228 -16.66 10.11 -6.39
C GLU A 228 -16.17 9.14 -5.31
N LEU A 229 -15.18 8.31 -5.65
CA LEU A 229 -14.58 7.37 -4.71
C LEU A 229 -13.87 8.10 -3.56
N TYR A 230 -13.12 9.16 -3.85
CA TYR A 230 -12.49 10.01 -2.83
C TYR A 230 -13.53 10.58 -1.85
N ARG A 231 -14.63 11.14 -2.36
CA ARG A 231 -15.72 11.67 -1.53
C ARG A 231 -16.39 10.57 -0.70
N ALA A 232 -16.59 9.39 -1.27
CA ALA A 232 -17.14 8.24 -0.55
C ALA A 232 -16.21 7.81 0.59
N LEU A 233 -14.92 7.64 0.32
CA LEU A 233 -13.91 7.30 1.31
C LEU A 233 -13.83 8.35 2.44
N ARG A 234 -13.88 9.64 2.12
CA ARG A 234 -13.81 10.73 3.11
C ARG A 234 -15.02 10.80 4.05
N ARG A 235 -16.15 10.16 3.72
CA ARG A 235 -17.31 10.05 4.63
C ARG A 235 -17.08 9.04 5.75
N ILE A 236 -16.09 8.16 5.61
CA ILE A 236 -15.80 7.10 6.58
C ILE A 236 -15.05 7.72 7.77
N LYS A 237 -15.53 7.46 8.98
CA LYS A 237 -14.97 8.04 10.19
C LYS A 237 -13.50 7.65 10.37
N GLY A 238 -12.64 8.64 10.53
CA GLY A 238 -11.19 8.45 10.67
C GLY A 238 -10.42 8.48 9.34
N VAL A 239 -11.11 8.48 8.20
CA VAL A 239 -10.48 8.60 6.87
C VAL A 239 -10.32 10.07 6.50
N GLY A 240 -9.13 10.62 6.81
CA GLY A 240 -8.67 11.93 6.36
C GLY A 240 -8.10 11.94 4.94
N ASP A 241 -7.57 13.08 4.49
CA ASP A 241 -7.03 13.23 3.13
C ASP A 241 -5.89 12.25 2.82
N TYR A 242 -4.99 12.05 3.79
CA TYR A 242 -3.93 11.04 3.70
C TYR A 242 -4.52 9.63 3.50
N ALA A 243 -5.41 9.20 4.41
CA ALA A 243 -5.98 7.85 4.37
C ALA A 243 -6.83 7.60 3.12
N ALA A 244 -7.62 8.60 2.67
CA ALA A 244 -8.37 8.50 1.43
C ALA A 244 -7.44 8.37 0.22
N SER A 245 -6.39 9.19 0.14
CA SER A 245 -5.42 9.12 -0.97
C SER A 245 -4.65 7.80 -0.99
N THR A 246 -4.30 7.26 0.19
CA THR A 246 -3.73 5.91 0.32
C THR A 246 -4.72 4.86 -0.19
N LEU A 247 -5.99 4.89 0.24
CA LEU A 247 -7.00 3.92 -0.22
C LEU A 247 -7.29 4.01 -1.72
N LEU A 248 -7.29 5.20 -2.30
CA LEU A 248 -7.42 5.39 -3.76
C LEU A 248 -6.31 4.66 -4.52
N MET A 249 -5.06 4.85 -4.11
CA MET A 249 -3.91 4.19 -4.71
C MET A 249 -3.97 2.66 -4.59
N LEU A 250 -4.51 2.18 -3.48
CA LEU A 250 -4.76 0.78 -3.24
C LEU A 250 -5.93 0.26 -4.07
N LEU A 251 -6.85 1.11 -4.52
CA LEU A 251 -7.93 0.78 -5.44
C LEU A 251 -7.55 0.98 -6.92
N GLY A 252 -6.34 1.49 -7.21
CA GLY A 252 -5.85 1.70 -8.58
C GLY A 252 -6.02 3.13 -9.11
N HIS A 253 -6.39 4.06 -8.25
CA HIS A 253 -6.49 5.48 -8.57
C HIS A 253 -5.24 6.22 -8.07
N TYR A 254 -4.36 6.63 -8.99
CA TYR A 254 -3.02 7.15 -8.68
C TYR A 254 -2.91 8.68 -8.78
N ASP A 255 -4.00 9.37 -9.03
CA ASP A 255 -4.07 10.82 -9.21
C ASP A 255 -3.96 11.59 -7.89
N PHE A 256 -4.04 10.89 -6.76
CA PHE A 256 -3.86 11.43 -5.41
C PHE A 256 -2.62 10.87 -4.72
N ILE A 257 -1.95 11.72 -3.93
CA ILE A 257 -0.81 11.33 -3.10
C ILE A 257 -1.21 11.42 -1.63
N GLY A 258 -1.07 10.30 -0.91
CA GLY A 258 -1.11 10.27 0.56
C GLY A 258 0.20 10.84 1.12
N ILE A 259 0.25 12.15 1.35
CA ILE A 259 1.48 12.83 1.79
C ILE A 259 1.64 12.69 3.31
N ASP A 260 2.70 12.01 3.73
CA ASP A 260 3.11 11.91 5.14
C ASP A 260 4.46 12.60 5.39
N SER A 261 5.03 12.38 6.57
CA SER A 261 6.35 12.92 6.93
C SER A 261 7.48 12.33 6.09
N GLU A 262 7.39 11.07 5.67
CA GLU A 262 8.43 10.41 4.88
C GLU A 262 8.44 10.94 3.45
N ALA A 263 7.28 11.10 2.82
CA ALA A 263 7.14 11.73 1.52
C ALA A 263 7.69 13.17 1.54
N LYS A 264 7.35 13.96 2.58
CA LYS A 264 7.89 15.32 2.77
C LYS A 264 9.41 15.28 2.95
N ALA A 265 9.95 14.39 3.79
CA ALA A 265 11.38 14.29 4.03
C ALA A 265 12.16 13.87 2.77
N PHE A 266 11.62 12.95 1.99
CA PHE A 266 12.18 12.55 0.70
C PHE A 266 12.21 13.72 -0.29
N VAL A 267 11.08 14.40 -0.50
CA VAL A 267 10.99 15.54 -1.42
C VAL A 267 11.91 16.68 -0.98
N SER A 268 11.96 16.95 0.32
CA SER A 268 12.88 17.92 0.93
C SER A 268 14.33 17.65 0.54
N ARG A 269 14.81 16.41 0.73
CA ARG A 269 16.19 16.03 0.40
C ARG A 269 16.46 16.09 -1.10
N LYS A 270 15.57 15.51 -1.92
CA LYS A 270 15.80 15.37 -3.36
C LYS A 270 15.66 16.68 -4.14
N TYR A 271 14.65 17.48 -3.82
CA TYR A 271 14.26 18.65 -4.62
C TYR A 271 14.54 19.99 -3.94
N PHE A 272 14.75 20.01 -2.62
CA PHE A 272 14.88 21.25 -1.83
C PHE A 272 16.13 21.28 -0.95
N GLN A 273 17.15 20.46 -1.23
CA GLN A 273 18.43 20.46 -0.50
C GLN A 273 18.27 20.31 1.02
N GLY A 274 17.25 19.58 1.47
CA GLY A 274 16.94 19.37 2.89
C GLY A 274 16.15 20.48 3.56
N GLN A 275 15.70 21.52 2.83
CA GLN A 275 14.84 22.56 3.39
C GLN A 275 13.43 22.01 3.70
N PRO A 276 12.75 22.48 4.75
CA PRO A 276 11.39 22.03 5.08
C PRO A 276 10.42 22.20 3.91
N VAL A 277 9.62 21.16 3.66
CA VAL A 277 8.58 21.18 2.61
C VAL A 277 7.20 20.87 3.19
N GLY A 278 6.21 21.60 2.71
CA GLY A 278 4.79 21.37 2.96
C GLY A 278 4.13 20.53 1.87
N GLU A 279 2.86 20.21 2.07
CA GLU A 279 2.07 19.37 1.13
C GLU A 279 1.91 20.01 -0.24
N ALA A 280 1.73 21.33 -0.29
CA ALA A 280 1.60 22.06 -1.55
C ALA A 280 2.84 21.90 -2.45
N GLN A 281 4.04 21.90 -1.86
CA GLN A 281 5.29 21.71 -2.60
C GLN A 281 5.41 20.27 -3.11
N VAL A 282 5.08 19.28 -2.29
CA VAL A 282 5.04 17.86 -2.72
C VAL A 282 4.06 17.68 -3.88
N ARG A 283 2.84 18.23 -3.78
CA ARG A 283 1.86 18.18 -4.87
C ARG A 283 2.37 18.84 -6.14
N ALA A 284 2.98 20.02 -6.03
CA ALA A 284 3.49 20.76 -7.19
C ALA A 284 4.60 20.00 -7.95
N ILE A 285 5.46 19.26 -7.25
CA ILE A 285 6.51 18.44 -7.88
C ILE A 285 5.89 17.34 -8.77
N TYR A 286 4.85 16.66 -8.28
CA TYR A 286 4.24 15.55 -9.01
C TYR A 286 3.05 15.96 -9.88
N GLU A 287 2.60 17.21 -9.83
CA GLU A 287 1.47 17.71 -10.63
C GLU A 287 1.58 17.39 -12.13
N PRO A 288 2.75 17.51 -12.80
CA PRO A 288 2.91 17.16 -14.22
C PRO A 288 2.64 15.70 -14.55
N TRP A 289 2.55 14.81 -13.55
CA TRP A 289 2.28 13.39 -13.77
C TRP A 289 0.79 13.08 -13.94
N GLY A 290 -0.09 14.06 -13.80
CA GLY A 290 -1.53 13.91 -14.01
C GLY A 290 -2.10 12.75 -13.21
N ARG A 291 -2.71 11.77 -13.87
CA ARG A 291 -3.28 10.62 -13.16
C ARG A 291 -2.26 9.68 -12.52
N TRP A 292 -0.98 9.83 -12.83
CA TRP A 292 0.10 8.95 -12.39
C TRP A 292 0.92 9.51 -11.23
N ARG A 293 0.47 10.61 -10.60
CA ARG A 293 1.14 11.31 -9.49
C ARG A 293 1.69 10.37 -8.41
N TYR A 294 0.90 9.40 -7.95
CA TYR A 294 1.35 8.46 -6.93
C TYR A 294 2.43 7.51 -7.46
N LEU A 295 2.22 6.89 -8.62
CA LEU A 295 3.22 5.96 -9.18
C LEU A 295 4.54 6.67 -9.49
N ALA A 296 4.46 7.94 -9.93
CA ALA A 296 5.64 8.78 -10.07
C ALA A 296 6.40 8.89 -8.75
N LEU A 297 5.73 9.31 -7.66
CA LEU A 297 6.35 9.35 -6.32
C LEU A 297 6.89 7.98 -5.91
N TRP A 298 6.13 6.90 -6.14
CA TRP A 298 6.51 5.53 -5.80
C TRP A 298 7.85 5.11 -6.42
N PHE A 299 8.02 5.36 -7.72
CA PHE A 299 9.25 5.07 -8.44
C PHE A 299 10.35 6.12 -8.24
N ASP A 300 10.01 7.27 -7.67
CA ASP A 300 10.97 8.33 -7.39
C ASP A 300 11.68 8.11 -6.04
N VAL A 301 10.94 7.60 -5.06
CA VAL A 301 11.41 7.24 -3.72
C VAL A 301 12.33 6.01 -3.83
N PRO A 302 13.55 6.04 -3.26
CA PRO A 302 14.43 4.87 -3.23
C PRO A 302 13.79 3.72 -2.44
N PRO A 303 14.11 2.45 -2.75
CA PRO A 303 13.55 1.31 -2.03
C PRO A 303 13.82 1.44 -0.53
N HIS A 304 12.81 1.13 0.28
CA HIS A 304 12.92 1.15 1.72
C HIS A 304 13.93 0.09 2.15
N ASP A 305 15.00 0.48 2.84
CA ASP A 305 15.89 -0.48 3.52
C ASP A 305 15.23 -0.88 4.85
N PRO A 306 14.74 -2.13 5.00
CA PRO A 306 14.06 -2.56 6.22
C PRO A 306 15.00 -2.64 7.44
N THR A 307 16.32 -2.55 7.25
CA THR A 307 17.34 -2.62 8.31
C THR A 307 17.69 -1.26 8.91
N THR A 308 17.40 -0.15 8.22
CA THR A 308 17.63 1.19 8.75
C THR A 308 16.54 1.59 9.75
N LYS A 309 16.84 1.46 11.04
CA LYS A 309 16.24 2.34 12.06
C LYS A 309 16.56 3.76 11.62
N HIS A 310 15.55 4.61 11.46
CA HIS A 310 15.66 5.98 10.92
C HIS A 310 17.02 6.65 11.17
N ASP A 311 17.79 6.85 10.09
CA ASP A 311 18.74 7.95 9.91
C ASP A 311 19.34 7.86 8.50
N ILE A 312 18.66 8.45 7.51
CA ILE A 312 19.28 8.70 6.20
C ILE A 312 19.96 10.07 6.27
N THR A 313 21.15 10.09 6.88
CA THR A 313 22.15 11.12 6.59
C THR A 313 23.02 10.58 5.45
N LEU A 314 22.69 10.93 4.21
CA LEU A 314 23.55 10.66 3.06
C LEU A 314 23.91 11.99 2.41
N HIS A 315 25.16 12.41 2.63
CA HIS A 315 25.80 13.48 1.88
C HIS A 315 25.78 13.13 0.39
N THR A 316 25.12 13.95 -0.41
CA THR A 316 25.35 13.99 -1.86
C THR A 316 25.38 15.44 -2.36
N THR A 317 26.45 15.72 -3.09
CA THR A 317 26.81 16.98 -3.75
C THR A 317 25.75 17.36 -4.81
N PRO A 318 25.45 18.66 -5.01
CA PRO A 318 24.34 19.09 -5.83
C PRO A 318 24.64 18.93 -7.33
N ARG A 319 23.71 18.34 -8.09
CA ARG A 319 23.58 18.58 -9.53
C ARG A 319 22.20 19.19 -9.80
N GLY A 320 22.21 20.19 -10.67
CA GLY A 320 21.27 21.31 -10.70
C GLY A 320 19.82 20.95 -10.99
N VAL A 321 18.95 21.73 -10.36
CA VAL A 321 17.52 21.86 -10.67
C VAL A 321 17.39 22.58 -12.03
N PRO A 322 16.50 22.16 -12.95
CA PRO A 322 16.18 22.95 -14.13
C PRO A 322 15.43 24.21 -13.70
N SER A 323 15.96 25.40 -13.99
CA SER A 323 15.30 26.67 -13.69
C SER A 323 14.14 26.90 -14.67
N ALA A 324 12.97 27.20 -14.12
CA ALA A 324 11.87 27.80 -14.87
C ALA A 324 12.25 29.25 -15.22
N SER A 325 12.34 29.54 -16.51
CA SER A 325 12.61 30.88 -17.05
C SER A 325 11.43 31.82 -16.79
N SER A 326 11.59 32.74 -15.84
CA SER A 326 10.72 33.91 -15.73
C SER A 326 11.29 35.03 -16.62
N GLY A 327 10.66 35.26 -17.77
CA GLY A 327 10.90 36.47 -18.55
C GLY A 327 10.38 37.69 -17.80
N ARG A 328 11.27 38.62 -17.48
CA ARG A 328 10.94 40.04 -17.26
C ARG A 328 11.76 40.87 -18.22
N GLN A 329 11.07 41.45 -19.19
CA GLN A 329 11.53 42.64 -19.91
C GLN A 329 11.39 43.81 -18.93
N ASP A 330 12.50 44.45 -18.57
CA ASP A 330 12.47 45.79 -18.00
C ASP A 330 12.98 46.82 -19.02
N CYS A 331 12.10 47.78 -19.24
CA CYS A 331 12.22 48.90 -20.16
C CYS A 331 13.05 50.02 -19.50
N THR A 332 13.99 50.58 -20.26
CA THR A 332 14.42 52.00 -20.28
C THR A 332 14.44 52.80 -18.97
N THR A 333 15.62 53.34 -18.63
CA THR A 333 15.86 54.81 -18.54
C THR A 333 17.34 55.10 -18.67
N LYS A 334 17.72 55.88 -19.71
CA LYS A 334 19.00 56.58 -19.82
C LYS A 334 19.01 57.74 -18.81
N GLY A 335 20.09 57.88 -18.05
CA GLY A 335 20.43 59.10 -17.35
C GLY A 335 21.51 59.84 -18.13
N GLU A 336 21.16 60.99 -18.69
CA GLU A 336 22.08 62.05 -19.10
C GLU A 336 22.25 63.03 -17.92
N SER A 337 23.49 63.43 -17.66
CA SER A 337 23.84 64.64 -16.91
C SER A 337 25.23 65.11 -17.34
N ASP A 338 25.29 66.04 -18.30
CA ASP A 338 25.83 67.42 -18.19
C ASP A 338 26.67 67.74 -16.93
N ASP A 339 27.71 68.58 -16.90
CA ASP A 339 28.24 69.54 -17.88
C ASP A 339 29.57 70.14 -17.36
N THR A 340 30.23 70.89 -18.25
CA THR A 340 31.06 72.12 -18.03
C THR A 340 32.46 72.06 -17.41
N PRO A 341 33.30 73.12 -17.63
CA PRO A 341 33.39 74.05 -18.76
C PRO A 341 34.74 74.03 -19.49
#